data_AF-A0AAU9S0B0-F1
#
_entry.id   AF-A0AAU9S0B0-F1
#
_cell.length_a   1.000
_cell.length_b   1.000
_cell.length_c   1.000
_cell.angle_alpha   90.00
_cell.angle_beta   90.00
_cell.angle_gamma   90.00
#
_symmetry.space_group_name_H-M   'P 1'
#
loop_
_entity.id
_entity.type
_entity.pdbx_description
1 polymer ?
#
loop_
_entity_poly.entity_id
_entity_poly.type
_entity_poly.pdbx_seq_one_letter_code
_entity_poly.pdbx_strand_id
1 'polypeptide(L)'
;MKAAAREIQVILRGIVNKRLRAREAGEAPSDDLLGILLESNLEQAKGKGISTEEVIEECKLFYLAGQETTSVLLVWTMVVLSQHQEWQARAREEVKQVFGDKEPDADGLNQLKVVSTVDRIINLQVTSVVF
;
A
#
# COMPACT_ATOMS: atom_id res chain seq x y z
N MET A 1 10.64 -14.93 -14.12
CA MET A 1 10.75 -13.45 -13.95
C MET A 1 10.19 -12.65 -15.13
N LYS A 2 10.63 -12.85 -16.39
CA LYS A 2 10.10 -12.07 -17.55
C LYS A 2 8.59 -12.22 -17.79
N ALA A 3 8.02 -13.39 -17.53
CA ALA A 3 6.57 -13.64 -17.68
C ALA A 3 5.75 -12.82 -16.65
N ALA A 4 6.09 -12.90 -15.37
CA ALA A 4 5.42 -12.15 -14.30
C ALA A 4 5.51 -10.62 -14.50
N ALA A 5 6.68 -10.11 -14.92
CA ALA A 5 6.83 -8.69 -15.22
C ALA A 5 5.90 -8.23 -16.37
N ARG A 6 5.72 -9.08 -17.39
CA ARG A 6 4.80 -8.81 -18.49
C ARG A 6 3.34 -8.84 -18.05
N GLU A 7 2.95 -9.78 -17.18
CA GLU A 7 1.60 -9.85 -16.63
C GLU A 7 1.25 -8.60 -15.81
N ILE A 8 2.15 -8.17 -14.92
CA ILE A 8 1.98 -6.93 -14.15
C ILE A 8 1.76 -5.74 -15.09
N GLN A 9 2.58 -5.63 -16.14
CA GLN A 9 2.46 -4.54 -17.11
C GLN A 9 1.11 -4.56 -17.85
N VAL A 10 0.61 -5.74 -18.23
CA VAL A 10 -0.70 -5.88 -18.88
C VAL A 10 -1.83 -5.48 -17.93
N ILE A 11 -1.78 -5.90 -16.67
CA ILE A 11 -2.79 -5.57 -15.66
C ILE A 11 -2.81 -4.07 -15.39
N LEU A 12 -1.66 -3.47 -15.11
CA LEU A 12 -1.54 -2.03 -14.83
C LEU A 12 -2.02 -1.20 -16.01
N ARG A 13 -1.62 -1.55 -17.24
CA ARG A 13 -2.12 -0.88 -18.45
C ARG A 13 -3.63 -0.99 -18.58
N GLY A 14 -4.21 -2.14 -18.24
CA GLY A 14 -5.66 -2.32 -18.19
C GLY A 14 -6.36 -1.39 -17.19
N ILE A 15 -5.80 -1.25 -15.99
CA ILE A 15 -6.32 -0.37 -14.93
C ILE A 15 -6.24 1.10 -15.36
N VAL A 16 -5.09 1.54 -15.87
CA VAL A 16 -4.87 2.92 -16.33
C VAL A 16 -5.82 3.26 -17.47
N ASN A 17 -5.94 2.39 -18.49
CA ASN A 17 -6.85 2.61 -19.61
C ASN A 17 -8.32 2.64 -19.17
N LYS A 18 -8.71 1.77 -18.23
CA LYS A 18 -10.07 1.80 -17.67
C LYS A 18 -10.34 3.13 -16.95
N ARG A 19 -9.37 3.63 -16.19
CA ARG A 19 -9.49 4.91 -15.48
C ARG A 19 -9.54 6.10 -16.43
N LEU A 20 -8.72 6.11 -17.49
CA LEU A 20 -8.77 7.12 -18.55
C LEU A 20 -10.17 7.22 -19.18
N ARG A 21 -10.76 6.07 -19.58
CA ARG A 21 -12.11 6.05 -20.17
C ARG A 21 -13.19 6.54 -19.21
N ALA A 22 -13.14 6.10 -17.94
CA ALA A 22 -14.08 6.59 -16.92
C ALA A 22 -13.95 8.11 -16.72
N ARG A 23 -12.73 8.65 -16.86
CA ARG A 23 -12.48 10.09 -16.75
C ARG A 23 -13.03 10.87 -17.94
N GLU A 24 -12.84 10.38 -19.16
CA GLU A 24 -13.44 10.96 -20.37
C GLU A 24 -14.96 11.01 -20.29
N ALA A 25 -15.58 10.03 -19.61
CA ALA A 25 -17.02 10.00 -19.33
C ALA A 25 -17.46 10.91 -18.16
N GLY A 26 -16.52 11.52 -17.43
CA GLY A 26 -16.82 12.34 -16.24
C GLY A 26 -17.14 11.53 -14.97
N GLU A 27 -16.79 10.25 -14.93
CA GLU A 27 -17.17 9.28 -13.89
C GLU A 27 -16.00 8.87 -12.97
N ALA A 28 -14.78 9.38 -13.21
CA ALA A 28 -13.59 8.94 -12.49
C ALA A 28 -13.25 9.84 -11.29
N PRO A 29 -12.92 9.24 -10.12
CA PRO A 29 -12.29 9.94 -9.00
C PRO A 29 -10.91 10.47 -9.40
N SER A 30 -10.54 11.64 -8.86
CA SER A 30 -9.23 12.27 -9.06
C SER A 30 -8.41 12.44 -7.77
N ASP A 31 -8.91 11.96 -6.64
CA ASP A 31 -8.33 12.11 -5.31
C ASP A 31 -7.37 10.99 -4.90
N ASP A 32 -7.18 9.97 -5.74
CA ASP A 32 -6.18 8.91 -5.56
C ASP A 32 -4.90 9.17 -6.37
N LEU A 33 -3.84 8.43 -6.04
CA LEU A 33 -2.52 8.54 -6.70
C LEU A 33 -2.63 8.45 -8.23
N LEU A 34 -3.45 7.51 -8.74
CA LEU A 34 -3.63 7.34 -10.19
C LEU A 34 -4.35 8.55 -10.79
N GLY A 35 -5.36 9.09 -10.12
CA GLY A 35 -6.03 10.33 -10.51
C GLY A 35 -5.07 11.51 -10.65
N ILE A 36 -4.18 11.70 -9.66
CA ILE A 36 -3.15 12.75 -9.64
C ILE A 36 -2.14 12.55 -10.79
N LEU A 37 -1.66 11.33 -11.01
CA LEU A 37 -0.74 11.02 -12.11
C LEU A 37 -1.39 11.26 -13.48
N LEU A 38 -2.68 10.91 -13.62
CA LEU A 38 -3.45 11.17 -14.83
C LEU A 38 -3.73 12.66 -15.05
N GLU A 39 -3.81 13.48 -14.00
CA GLU A 39 -3.88 14.94 -14.13
C GLU A 39 -2.58 15.50 -14.73
N SER A 40 -1.44 15.04 -14.22
CA SER A 40 -0.14 15.41 -14.77
C SER A 40 -0.01 14.97 -16.23
N ASN A 41 -0.59 13.82 -16.61
CA ASN A 41 -0.57 13.35 -18.00
C ASN A 41 -1.28 14.29 -18.99
N LEU A 42 -2.31 15.02 -18.57
CA LEU A 42 -3.01 15.98 -19.44
C LEU A 42 -2.15 17.20 -19.79
N GLU A 43 -1.24 17.58 -18.90
CA GLU A 43 -0.31 18.69 -19.11
C GLU A 43 0.86 18.29 -20.04
N GLN A 44 0.95 17.01 -20.45
CA GLN A 44 1.96 16.54 -21.41
C GLN A 44 1.86 17.28 -22.74
N ALA A 45 0.64 17.58 -23.22
CA ALA A 45 0.42 18.36 -24.44
C ALA A 45 0.97 19.80 -24.36
N LYS A 46 1.17 20.32 -23.13
CA LYS A 46 1.78 21.63 -22.87
C LYS A 46 3.28 21.53 -22.54
N GLY A 47 3.89 20.34 -22.74
CA GLY A 47 5.29 20.06 -22.44
C GLY A 47 5.62 20.00 -20.94
N LYS A 48 4.62 19.87 -20.06
CA LYS A 48 4.78 19.92 -18.60
C LYS A 48 4.09 18.75 -17.87
N GLY A 49 4.12 17.56 -18.45
CA GLY A 49 3.43 16.38 -17.92
C GLY A 49 4.12 15.06 -18.26
N ILE A 50 3.64 13.98 -17.65
CA ILE A 50 4.15 12.61 -17.85
C ILE A 50 3.34 11.86 -18.92
N SER A 51 3.95 10.94 -19.64
CA SER A 51 3.28 10.03 -20.58
C SER A 51 2.46 8.94 -19.90
N THR A 52 1.53 8.33 -20.62
CA THR A 52 0.77 7.17 -20.12
C THR A 52 1.69 6.01 -19.76
N GLU A 53 2.78 5.81 -20.51
CA GLU A 53 3.83 4.85 -20.19
C GLU A 53 4.53 5.15 -18.86
N GLU A 54 4.86 6.43 -18.61
CA GLU A 54 5.44 6.85 -17.32
C GLU A 54 4.43 6.67 -16.17
N VAL A 55 3.14 7.00 -16.36
CA VAL A 55 2.09 6.71 -15.35
C VAL A 55 2.08 5.22 -14.98
N ILE A 56 2.18 4.33 -15.97
CA ILE A 56 2.20 2.88 -15.75
C ILE A 56 3.45 2.45 -14.97
N GLU A 57 4.62 2.96 -15.32
CA GLU A 57 5.87 2.62 -14.61
C GLU A 57 5.89 3.19 -13.18
N GLU A 58 5.37 4.39 -12.93
CA GLU A 58 5.23 4.96 -11.58
C GLU A 58 4.25 4.14 -10.73
N CYS A 59 3.11 3.72 -11.30
CA CYS A 59 2.16 2.84 -10.60
C CYS A 59 2.78 1.49 -10.25
N LYS A 60 3.62 0.94 -11.15
CA LYS A 60 4.35 -0.30 -10.93
C LYS A 60 5.37 -0.15 -9.80
N LEU A 61 6.14 0.93 -9.82
CA LEU A 61 7.13 1.22 -8.79
C LEU A 61 6.46 1.36 -7.43
N PHE A 62 5.38 2.14 -7.34
CA PHE A 62 4.62 2.33 -6.11
C PHE A 62 4.08 1.01 -5.55
N TYR A 63 3.49 0.17 -6.42
CA TYR A 63 2.98 -1.13 -6.03
C TYR A 63 4.07 -2.06 -5.46
N LEU A 64 5.20 -2.18 -6.16
CA LEU A 64 6.29 -3.06 -5.74
C LEU A 64 6.94 -2.57 -4.45
N ALA A 65 7.21 -1.27 -4.34
CA ALA A 65 7.79 -0.67 -3.15
C ALA A 65 6.95 -0.93 -1.90
N GLY A 66 5.62 -0.84 -2.01
CA GLY A 66 4.70 -1.11 -0.90
C GLY A 66 4.50 -2.59 -0.61
N GLN A 67 4.36 -3.42 -1.66
CA GLN A 67 4.00 -4.83 -1.50
C GLN A 67 5.15 -5.67 -0.93
N GLU A 68 6.36 -5.53 -1.45
CA GLU A 68 7.50 -6.35 -1.00
C GLU A 68 7.85 -6.01 0.45
N THR A 69 7.97 -4.74 0.80
CA THR A 69 8.35 -4.30 2.16
C THR A 69 7.29 -4.66 3.19
N THR A 70 6.00 -4.37 2.92
CA THR A 70 4.90 -4.63 3.85
C THR A 70 4.67 -6.13 4.04
N SER A 71 4.77 -6.93 2.97
CA SER A 71 4.56 -8.38 3.09
C SER A 71 5.65 -9.05 3.91
N VAL A 72 6.93 -8.67 3.71
CA VAL A 72 8.05 -9.16 4.51
C VAL A 72 7.87 -8.76 5.98
N LEU A 73 7.52 -7.49 6.25
CA LEU A 73 7.26 -7.01 7.60
C LEU A 73 6.17 -7.84 8.29
N LEU A 74 5.01 -8.04 7.64
CA LEU A 74 3.89 -8.81 8.19
C LEU A 74 4.26 -10.27 8.48
N VAL A 75 5.03 -10.92 7.59
CA VAL A 75 5.50 -12.30 7.80
C VAL A 75 6.35 -12.37 9.07
N TRP A 76 7.34 -11.48 9.21
CA TRP A 76 8.18 -11.44 10.40
C TRP A 76 7.40 -11.07 11.66
N THR A 77 6.42 -10.17 11.56
CA THR A 77 5.51 -9.85 12.65
C THR A 77 4.80 -11.10 13.17
N MET A 78 4.25 -11.92 12.27
CA MET A 78 3.60 -13.17 12.64
C MET A 78 4.59 -14.17 13.26
N VAL A 79 5.80 -14.29 12.71
CA VAL A 79 6.85 -15.16 13.26
C VAL A 79 7.23 -14.74 14.68
N VAL A 80 7.48 -13.46 14.92
CA VAL A 80 7.85 -12.93 16.24
C VAL A 80 6.69 -13.09 17.23
N LEU A 81 5.47 -12.75 16.85
CA LEU A 81 4.30 -12.92 17.73
C LEU A 81 4.03 -14.39 18.07
N SER A 82 4.33 -15.33 17.16
CA SER A 82 4.20 -16.77 17.45
C SER A 82 5.15 -17.24 18.56
N GLN A 83 6.32 -16.62 18.69
CA GLN A 83 7.32 -16.93 19.71
C GLN A 83 7.06 -16.16 21.02
N HIS A 84 6.30 -15.06 20.96
CA HIS A 84 6.00 -14.19 22.09
C HIS A 84 4.48 -14.09 22.34
N GLN A 85 3.90 -15.23 22.76
CA GLN A 85 2.45 -15.38 22.98
C GLN A 85 1.84 -14.34 23.95
N GLU A 86 2.60 -13.89 24.95
CA GLU A 86 2.16 -12.82 25.86
C GLU A 86 1.89 -11.51 25.10
N TRP A 87 2.80 -11.10 24.21
CA TRP A 87 2.64 -9.90 23.40
C TRP A 87 1.52 -10.05 22.37
N GLN A 88 1.34 -11.25 21.82
CA GLN A 88 0.21 -11.55 20.95
C GLN A 88 -1.12 -11.40 21.68
N ALA A 89 -1.23 -11.93 22.90
CA ALA A 89 -2.44 -11.79 23.72
C ALA A 89 -2.71 -10.32 24.07
N ARG A 90 -1.68 -9.56 24.47
CA ARG A 90 -1.80 -8.13 24.77
C ARG A 90 -2.25 -7.30 23.57
N ALA A 91 -1.71 -7.57 22.38
CA ALA A 91 -2.12 -6.89 21.15
C ALA A 91 -3.58 -7.19 20.79
N ARG A 92 -4.02 -8.45 20.91
CA ARG A 92 -5.43 -8.83 20.67
C ARG A 92 -6.38 -8.18 21.65
N GLU A 93 -6.00 -8.14 22.93
CA GLU A 93 -6.80 -7.51 23.98
C GLU A 93 -6.90 -5.99 23.75
N GLU A 94 -5.81 -5.32 23.38
CA GLU A 94 -5.84 -3.89 23.02
C GLU A 94 -6.80 -3.61 21.87
N VAL A 95 -6.72 -4.37 20.78
CA VAL A 95 -7.63 -4.22 19.63
C VAL A 95 -9.09 -4.41 20.06
N LYS A 96 -9.36 -5.42 20.88
CA LYS A 96 -10.71 -5.69 21.39
C LYS A 96 -11.21 -4.57 22.31
N GLN A 97 -10.35 -3.99 23.14
CA GLN A 97 -10.72 -2.88 24.03
C GLN A 97 -11.02 -1.60 23.27
N VAL A 98 -10.25 -1.30 22.23
CA VAL A 98 -10.42 -0.08 21.43
C VAL A 98 -11.64 -0.18 20.50
N PHE A 99 -11.79 -1.30 19.79
CA PHE A 99 -12.81 -1.43 18.74
C PHE A 99 -14.02 -2.28 19.16
N GLY A 100 -13.86 -3.25 20.05
CA GLY A 100 -14.91 -4.23 20.34
C GLY A 100 -15.33 -4.95 19.05
N ASP A 101 -16.61 -4.81 18.70
CA ASP A 101 -17.20 -5.35 17.47
C ASP A 101 -17.34 -4.30 16.34
N LYS A 102 -16.79 -3.09 16.53
CA LYS A 102 -16.86 -2.01 15.53
C LYS A 102 -15.75 -2.15 14.49
N GLU A 103 -16.00 -1.58 13.31
CA GLU A 103 -14.96 -1.47 12.29
C GLU A 103 -13.85 -0.51 12.75
N PRO A 104 -12.57 -0.78 12.40
CA PRO A 104 -11.48 0.13 12.71
C PRO A 104 -11.63 1.49 12.03
N ASP A 105 -11.39 2.56 12.79
CA ASP A 105 -11.32 3.94 12.32
C ASP A 105 -9.96 4.58 12.65
N ALA A 106 -9.68 5.74 12.06
CA ALA A 106 -8.40 6.43 12.24
C ALA A 106 -8.12 6.78 13.71
N ASP A 107 -9.15 7.18 14.45
CA ASP A 107 -9.01 7.60 15.85
C ASP A 107 -8.71 6.41 16.77
N GLY A 108 -9.32 5.25 16.52
CA GLY A 108 -9.02 4.02 17.24
C GLY A 108 -7.65 3.46 16.89
N LEU A 109 -7.22 3.54 15.62
CA LEU A 109 -5.87 3.09 15.21
C LEU A 109 -4.77 3.84 15.98
N ASN A 110 -4.97 5.15 16.21
CA ASN A 110 -4.05 5.97 17.01
C ASN A 110 -3.96 5.55 18.50
N GLN A 111 -4.91 4.76 19.00
CA GLN A 111 -4.92 4.27 20.37
C GLN A 111 -4.22 2.92 20.55
N LEU A 112 -3.85 2.23 19.46
CA LEU A 112 -3.19 0.93 19.49
C LEU A 112 -1.68 1.01 19.82
N LYS A 113 -1.35 1.31 21.07
CA LYS A 113 0.03 1.51 21.54
C LYS A 113 0.85 0.22 21.56
N VAL A 114 0.25 -0.91 21.93
CA VAL A 114 0.90 -2.23 21.95
C VAL A 114 1.19 -2.67 20.52
N VAL A 115 0.20 -2.60 19.63
CA VAL A 115 0.39 -2.93 18.21
C VAL A 115 1.49 -2.06 17.59
N SER A 116 1.47 -0.75 17.85
CA SER A 116 2.49 0.20 17.37
C SER A 116 3.89 -0.06 17.96
N THR A 117 3.98 -0.74 19.10
CA THR A 117 5.26 -1.12 19.71
C THR A 117 5.80 -2.40 19.08
N VAL A 118 4.93 -3.39 18.87
CA VAL A 118 5.25 -4.62 18.16
C VAL A 118 5.78 -4.30 16.76
N ASP A 119 5.02 -3.51 15.99
CA ASP A 119 5.40 -3.11 14.63
C ASP A 119 6.78 -2.42 14.59
N ARG A 120 7.03 -1.48 15.51
CA ARG A 120 8.31 -0.75 15.58
C ARG A 120 9.50 -1.67 15.90
N ILE A 121 9.34 -2.62 16.81
CA ILE A 121 10.41 -3.56 17.18
C ILE A 121 10.78 -4.41 15.98
N ILE A 122 9.77 -4.95 15.29
CA ILE A 122 10.00 -5.81 14.12
C ILE A 122 10.56 -4.99 12.96
N ASN A 123 10.06 -3.78 12.73
CA ASN A 123 10.60 -2.91 11.68
C ASN A 123 12.09 -2.59 11.90
N LEU A 124 12.53 -2.35 13.14
CA LEU A 124 13.95 -2.16 13.46
C LEU A 124 14.80 -3.42 13.20
N GLN A 125 14.24 -4.61 13.43
CA GLN A 125 14.92 -5.89 13.22
C GLN A 125 14.95 -6.30 11.74
N VAL A 126 13.89 -6.04 10.99
CA VAL A 126 13.78 -6.42 9.57
C VAL A 126 14.56 -5.44 8.69
N THR A 127 14.46 -4.14 8.96
CA THR A 127 15.19 -3.12 8.16
C THR A 127 16.70 -3.28 8.29
N SER A 128 17.21 -3.74 9.43
CA SER A 128 18.65 -3.98 9.66
C SER A 128 19.18 -5.29 9.06
N VAL A 129 18.30 -6.18 8.59
CA VAL A 129 18.68 -7.45 7.95
C VAL A 129 18.46 -7.40 6.42
N VAL A 130 17.56 -6.54 5.95
CA VAL A 130 17.19 -6.40 4.53
C VAL A 130 17.95 -5.26 3.83
N PHE A 131 18.60 -4.35 4.58
CA PHE A 131 19.49 -3.29 4.08
C PHE A 131 20.81 -3.26 4.86
#